data_AF-A0A0D3ALJ8-F1
#
_entry.id   AF-A0A0D3ALJ8-F1
#
_cell.length_a   1.000
_cell.length_b   1.000
_cell.length_c   1.000
_cell.angle_alpha   90.00
_cell.angle_beta   90.00
_cell.angle_gamma   90.00
#
_symmetry.space_group_name_H-M   'P 1'
#
loop_
_entity.id
_entity.type
_entity.pdbx_description
1 polymer ?
#
loop_
_entity_poly.entity_id
_entity_poly.type
_entity_poly.pdbx_seq_one_letter_code
_entity_poly.pdbx_strand_id
1 'polypeptide(L)'
;MTVFLIETNDGNPVDRLQLIKEAHTNKTTGQIQDPVIRGVVDLVEAEIVSQSQPLSDDGDSTGASTNLSQRFSQHVPIANK
;
A
#
# COMPACT_ATOMS: atom_id res chain seq x y z
N MET A 1 14.05 6.63 5.03
CA MET A 1 14.01 5.81 3.80
C MET A 1 12.60 5.90 3.28
N THR A 2 12.32 6.84 2.38
CA THR A 2 10.96 7.07 1.86
C THR A 2 10.66 6.01 0.81
N VAL A 3 9.59 5.26 0.99
CA VAL A 3 9.15 4.21 0.06
C VAL A 3 8.55 4.89 -1.15
N PHE A 4 9.34 5.09 -2.19
CA PHE A 4 8.83 5.55 -3.48
C PHE A 4 8.70 4.33 -4.40
N LEU A 5 7.47 4.04 -4.83
CA LEU A 5 7.10 3.07 -5.88
C LEU A 5 7.58 3.54 -7.27
N ILE A 6 8.75 4.15 -7.33
CA ILE A 6 9.29 4.85 -8.47
C ILE A 6 10.48 4.07 -9.01
N GLU A 7 10.35 3.54 -10.22
CA GLU A 7 11.50 3.07 -10.99
C GLU A 7 11.91 4.08 -12.05
N THR A 8 13.20 4.21 -12.31
CA THR A 8 13.69 5.15 -13.33
C THR A 8 13.76 4.46 -14.69
N ASN A 9 12.88 4.84 -15.63
CA ASN A 9 13.06 4.52 -17.05
C ASN A 9 13.77 5.72 -17.72
N ASP A 10 14.99 5.54 -18.23
CA ASP A 10 15.80 6.62 -18.82
C ASP A 10 16.00 7.83 -17.87
N GLY A 11 16.02 7.60 -16.56
CA GLY A 11 16.12 8.66 -15.56
C GLY A 11 14.81 9.39 -15.26
N ASN A 12 13.70 9.05 -15.93
CA ASN A 12 12.38 9.55 -15.58
C ASN A 12 11.76 8.69 -14.46
N PRO A 13 11.37 9.27 -13.32
CA PRO A 13 10.65 8.55 -12.28
C PRO A 13 9.30 8.01 -12.83
N VAL A 14 9.18 6.69 -12.93
CA VAL A 14 7.96 5.98 -13.30
C VAL A 14 7.22 5.60 -12.02
N ASP A 15 6.10 6.27 -11.75
CA ASP A 15 5.16 5.83 -10.74
C ASP A 15 4.44 4.57 -11.24
N ARG A 16 4.83 3.42 -10.66
CA ARG A 16 4.26 2.12 -11.03
C ARG A 16 2.77 2.02 -10.72
N LEU A 17 2.32 2.65 -9.63
CA LEU A 17 0.91 2.64 -9.25
C LEU A 17 0.10 3.45 -10.26
N GLN A 18 0.59 4.62 -10.67
CA GLN A 18 -0.03 5.41 -11.72
C GLN A 18 -0.12 4.63 -13.04
N LEU A 19 0.95 3.95 -13.44
CA LEU A 19 0.94 3.14 -14.67
C LEU A 19 -0.10 2.01 -14.62
N ILE A 20 -0.21 1.32 -13.49
CA ILE A 20 -1.21 0.27 -13.28
C ILE A 20 -2.62 0.85 -13.36
N LYS A 21 -2.86 2.01 -12.72
CA LYS A 21 -4.15 2.72 -12.78
C LYS A 21 -4.50 3.06 -14.22
N GLU A 22 -3.59 3.68 -14.96
CA GLU A 22 -3.81 4.10 -16.34
C GLU A 22 -4.06 2.92 -17.29
N ALA A 23 -3.31 1.82 -17.13
CA ALA A 23 -3.46 0.63 -17.97
C ALA A 23 -4.82 -0.07 -17.80
N HIS A 24 -5.42 -0.01 -16.61
CA HIS A 24 -6.67 -0.71 -16.29
C HIS A 24 -7.89 0.21 -16.17
N THR A 25 -7.70 1.52 -16.32
CA THR A 25 -8.79 2.49 -16.32
C THR A 25 -9.52 2.48 -17.66
N ASN A 26 -10.84 2.34 -17.60
CA ASN A 26 -11.69 2.53 -18.76
C ASN A 26 -11.74 4.03 -19.11
N LYS A 27 -11.35 4.37 -20.33
CA LYS A 27 -11.27 5.77 -20.80
C LYS A 27 -12.63 6.46 -20.90
N THR A 28 -13.71 5.71 -21.05
CA THR A 28 -15.09 6.23 -21.12
C THR A 28 -15.65 6.52 -19.73
N THR A 29 -15.43 5.63 -18.76
CA THR A 29 -16.01 5.76 -17.40
C THR A 29 -15.05 6.38 -16.39
N GLY A 30 -13.75 6.45 -16.69
CA GLY A 30 -12.70 6.93 -15.80
C GLY A 30 -12.41 5.99 -14.62
N GLN A 31 -12.92 4.76 -14.65
CA GLN A 31 -12.82 3.82 -13.53
C GLN A 31 -11.99 2.59 -13.88
N ILE A 32 -11.29 2.05 -12.88
CA ILE A 32 -10.65 0.75 -12.96
C ILE A 32 -11.76 -0.32 -12.95
N GLN A 33 -11.88 -1.05 -14.05
CA GLN A 33 -12.95 -2.04 -14.21
C GLN A 33 -12.61 -3.40 -13.60
N ASP A 34 -11.31 -3.74 -13.57
CA ASP A 34 -10.87 -4.98 -12.96
C ASP A 34 -10.99 -4.87 -11.43
N PRO A 35 -11.84 -5.69 -10.79
CA PRO A 35 -12.09 -5.59 -9.35
C PRO A 35 -10.87 -5.97 -8.50
N VAL A 36 -9.99 -6.85 -9.00
CA VAL A 36 -8.75 -7.22 -8.31
C VAL A 36 -7.77 -6.06 -8.36
N ILE A 37 -7.57 -5.46 -9.53
CA ILE A 37 -6.68 -4.31 -9.69
C ILE A 37 -7.17 -3.12 -8.85
N ARG A 38 -8.49 -2.86 -8.85
CA ARG A 38 -9.08 -1.82 -8.00
C ARG A 38 -8.78 -2.07 -6.52
N GLY A 39 -8.98 -3.30 -6.03
CA GLY A 39 -8.67 -3.64 -4.64
C GLY A 39 -7.19 -3.49 -4.27
N VAL A 40 -6.28 -3.81 -5.21
CA VAL A 40 -4.84 -3.59 -5.02
C VAL A 40 -4.50 -2.10 -4.98
N VAL A 41 -5.05 -1.30 -5.90
CA VAL A 41 -4.85 0.16 -5.92
C VAL A 41 -5.35 0.80 -4.63
N ASP A 42 -6.57 0.46 -4.21
CA ASP A 42 -7.17 0.98 -2.98
C ASP A 42 -6.31 0.63 -1.74
N LEU A 43 -5.80 -0.60 -1.68
CA LEU A 43 -4.93 -1.05 -0.59
C LEU A 43 -3.61 -0.28 -0.55
N VAL A 44 -2.96 -0.09 -1.69
CA VAL A 44 -1.67 0.62 -1.79
C VAL A 44 -1.85 2.10 -1.47
N GLU A 45 -2.89 2.76 -1.97
CA GLU A 45 -3.16 4.17 -1.66
C GLU A 45 -3.46 4.37 -0.17
N ALA A 46 -4.25 3.48 0.44
CA ALA A 46 -4.52 3.53 1.88
C ALA A 46 -3.23 3.38 2.71
N GLU A 47 -2.34 2.46 2.34
CA GLU A 47 -1.07 2.25 3.04
C GLU A 47 -0.14 3.46 2.91
N ILE A 48 -0.04 4.07 1.72
CA ILE A 48 0.75 5.31 1.53
C ILE A 48 0.22 6.43 2.44
N VAL A 49 -1.11 6.58 2.54
CA VAL A 49 -1.74 7.56 3.42
C VAL A 49 -1.42 7.25 4.89
N SER A 50 -1.55 5.99 5.31
CA SER A 50 -1.22 5.56 6.69
C SER A 50 0.25 5.76 7.06
N GLN A 51 1.18 5.56 6.11
CA GLN A 51 2.61 5.80 6.32
C GLN A 51 2.99 7.28 6.23
N SER A 52 2.18 8.10 5.55
CA SER A 52 2.36 9.54 5.43
C SER A 52 1.72 10.32 6.59
N GLN A 53 0.94 9.67 7.46
CA GLN A 53 0.52 10.29 8.70
C GLN A 53 1.76 10.59 9.54
N PRO A 54 1.96 11.85 9.98
CA PRO A 54 2.99 12.12 10.96
C PRO A 54 2.72 11.21 12.15
N LEU A 55 3.78 10.55 12.65
CA LEU A 55 3.74 9.95 13.98
C LEU A 55 3.28 11.05 14.92
N SER A 56 1.99 11.08 15.28
CA SER A 56 1.56 11.87 16.43
C SER A 56 2.23 11.18 17.59
N ASP A 57 3.36 11.75 18.00
CA ASP A 57 3.98 11.58 19.30
C ASP A 57 3.07 12.22 20.35
N ASP A 58 1.82 11.77 20.42
CA ASP A 58 1.02 11.93 21.62
C ASP A 58 1.03 10.57 22.28
N GLY A 59 2.04 10.43 23.15
CA GLY A 59 2.18 9.30 24.03
C GLY A 59 0.85 8.98 24.70
N ASP A 60 0.49 7.71 24.63
CA ASP A 60 -0.71 7.09 25.21
C ASP A 60 -1.93 7.00 24.28
N SER A 61 -1.82 6.20 23.21
CA SER A 61 -2.91 5.28 22.89
C SER A 61 -2.41 4.15 22.01
N THR A 62 -2.82 2.94 22.39
CA THR A 62 -2.50 1.66 21.76
C THR A 62 -3.11 1.58 20.35
N GLY A 63 -2.55 2.34 19.40
CA GLY A 63 -2.91 2.31 17.99
C GLY A 63 -2.11 1.24 17.27
N ALA A 64 -2.74 0.11 16.97
CA ALA A 64 -2.16 -1.04 16.32
C ALA A 64 -1.64 -0.74 14.90
N SER A 65 -0.45 -0.15 14.79
CA SER A 65 0.36 -0.15 13.57
C SER A 65 1.04 -1.51 13.46
N THR A 66 0.34 -2.48 12.87
CA THR A 66 0.94 -3.80 12.60
C THR A 66 1.63 -3.73 11.24
N ASN A 67 2.96 -3.64 11.25
CA ASN A 67 3.80 -3.72 10.06
C ASN A 67 3.43 -4.97 9.23
N LEU A 68 3.33 -4.84 7.91
CA LEU A 68 2.91 -5.92 7.02
C LEU A 68 3.82 -7.17 7.12
N SER A 69 5.12 -6.98 7.35
CA SER A 69 6.08 -8.06 7.66
C SER A 69 5.69 -8.87 8.90
N GLN A 70 5.06 -8.23 9.89
CA GLN A 70 4.53 -8.90 11.06
C GLN A 70 3.22 -9.61 10.74
N ARG A 71 2.32 -9.03 9.92
CA ARG A 71 1.04 -9.68 9.54
C ARG A 71 1.22 -11.01 8.82
N PHE A 72 2.18 -11.12 7.90
CA PHE A 72 2.48 -12.39 7.21
C PHE A 72 3.25 -13.39 8.09
N SER A 73 3.80 -12.95 9.21
CA SER A 73 4.48 -13.82 10.18
C SER A 73 3.54 -14.44 11.21
N GLN A 74 2.23 -14.09 11.23
CA GLN A 74 1.30 -14.61 12.23
C GLN A 74 0.55 -15.88 11.78
N HIS A 75 1.23 -17.02 11.82
CA HIS A 75 0.66 -18.37 11.95
C HIS A 75 1.80 -19.29 12.47
N VAL A 76 1.77 -20.01 13.60
CA VAL A 76 0.75 -20.64 14.46
C VAL A 76 1.29 -20.66 15.91
N PRO A 77 0.45 -20.54 16.96
CA PRO A 77 0.89 -20.87 18.32
C PRO A 77 1.23 -22.36 18.43
N ILE A 78 2.50 -22.70 18.62
CA ILE A 78 2.89 -24.04 19.07
C ILE A 78 2.49 -24.13 20.55
N ALA A 79 1.35 -24.75 20.83
CA ALA A 79 0.98 -25.16 22.17
C ALA A 79 1.99 -26.21 22.65
N ASN A 80 2.87 -25.83 23.57
CA ASN A 80 3.82 -26.74 24.18
C ASN A 80 3.09 -27.52 25.30
N LYS A 81 2.96 -28.83 25.13
CA LYS A 81 2.42 -29.78 26.11
C LYS A 81 3.39 -29.97 27.28
#